data_AF-A0A1A8H8I7-F1
#
_entry.id   AF-A0A1A8H8I7-F1
#
_cell.length_a   1.000
_cell.length_b   1.000
_cell.length_c   1.000
_cell.angle_alpha   90.00
_cell.angle_beta   90.00
_cell.angle_gamma   90.00
#
_symmetry.space_group_name_H-M   'P 1'
#
loop_
_entity.id
_entity.type
_entity.pdbx_description
1 polymer ?
#
loop_
_entity_poly.entity_id
_entity_poly.type
_entity_poly.pdbx_seq_one_letter_code
_entity_poly.pdbx_strand_id
1 'polypeptide(L)' 'MLKTPRFPVWVCCINGTYSVLFSLNRSLLSDWRMEHQFQLFYYNGQNSHKTTTRLTV' A
#
# COMPACT_ATOMS: atom_id res chain seq x y z
N MET A 1 -12.53 -17.59 8.87
CA MET A 1 -12.83 -17.08 7.52
C MET A 1 -11.94 -15.89 7.23
N LEU A 2 -11.23 -15.87 6.09
CA LEU A 2 -10.45 -14.71 5.66
C LEU A 2 -11.39 -13.62 5.13
N LYS A 3 -11.11 -12.34 5.43
CA LYS A 3 -11.90 -11.19 4.98
C LYS A 3 -11.17 -10.47 3.86
N THR A 4 -11.91 -9.99 2.87
CA THR A 4 -11.38 -9.10 1.85
C THR A 4 -11.01 -7.75 2.49
N PRO A 5 -9.79 -7.23 2.25
CA PRO A 5 -9.39 -5.92 2.75
C PRO A 5 -10.32 -4.82 2.22
N ARG A 6 -10.73 -3.90 3.09
CA ARG A 6 -11.59 -2.77 2.69
C ARG A 6 -10.83 -1.73 1.86
N PHE A 7 -9.49 -1.74 1.91
CA PHE A 7 -8.58 -0.85 1.19
C PHE A 7 -7.65 -1.66 0.27
N PRO A 8 -7.09 -1.07 -0.79
CA PRO A 8 -6.01 -1.67 -1.56
C PRO A 8 -4.81 -1.97 -0.67
N VAL A 9 -4.41 -3.23 -0.64
CA VAL A 9 -3.26 -3.73 0.12
C VAL A 9 -2.51 -4.72 -0.76
N TRP A 10 -1.20 -4.53 -0.87
CA TRP A 10 -0.30 -5.42 -1.59
C TRP A 10 0.78 -5.91 -0.64
N VAL A 11 1.00 -7.22 -0.62
CA VAL A 11 2.16 -7.82 0.05
C VAL A 11 3.30 -7.84 -0.94
N CYS A 12 4.46 -7.32 -0.53
CA CYS A 12 5.62 -7.15 -1.42
C CYS A 12 6.86 -7.79 -0.80
N CYS A 13 7.72 -8.33 -1.66
CA CYS A 13 9.08 -8.69 -1.30
C CYS A 13 10.02 -7.72 -2.01
N ILE A 14 10.56 -6.74 -1.27
CA ILE A 14 11.44 -5.70 -1.81
C ILE A 14 12.81 -5.88 -1.17
N ASN A 15 13.84 -6.10 -1.99
CA ASN A 15 15.22 -6.33 -1.54
C ASN A 15 15.32 -7.43 -0.45
N GLY A 16 14.58 -8.53 -0.61
CA GLY A 16 14.56 -9.65 0.34
C GLY A 16 13.80 -9.39 1.65
N THR A 17 13.13 -8.23 1.78
CA THR A 17 12.31 -7.89 2.95
C THR A 17 10.83 -7.97 2.61
N TYR A 18 10.07 -8.72 3.42
CA TYR A 18 8.61 -8.73 3.34
C TYR A 18 8.04 -7.41 3.86
N SER A 19 7.11 -6.84 3.09
CA SER A 19 6.59 -5.51 3.30
C SER A 19 5.16 -5.41 2.81
N VAL A 20 4.50 -4.30 3.14
CA VAL A 20 3.14 -3.98 2.71
C VAL A 20 3.14 -2.61 2.06
N LEU A 21 2.56 -2.54 0.86
CA LEU A 21 2.08 -1.29 0.26
C LEU A 21 0.57 -1.21 0.45
N PHE A 22 0.05 -0.05 0.78
CA PHE A 22 -1.40 0.16 0.85
C PHE A 22 -1.79 1.56 0.41
N SER A 23 -3.04 1.72 -0.01
CA SER A 23 -3.63 3.03 -0.30
C SER A 23 -4.81 3.30 0.62
N LEU A 24 -5.00 4.57 0.98
CA LEU A 24 -6.22 5.02 1.67
C LEU A 24 -7.35 5.33 0.68
N ASN A 25 -7.10 5.29 -0.64
CA ASN A 25 -8.13 5.47 -1.66
C ASN A 25 -8.81 4.13 -1.98
N ARG A 26 -9.98 3.88 -1.38
CA ARG A 26 -10.76 2.65 -1.65
C ARG A 26 -11.23 2.54 -3.10
N SER A 27 -11.42 3.67 -3.79
CA SER A 27 -11.94 3.69 -5.15
C SER A 27 -10.97 3.02 -6.14
N LEU A 28 -9.69 2.87 -5.80
CA LEU A 28 -8.73 2.08 -6.59
C LEU A 28 -9.13 0.60 -6.75
N LEU A 29 -10.05 0.08 -5.93
CA LEU A 29 -10.54 -1.29 -6.07
C LEU A 29 -11.65 -1.44 -7.12
N SER A 30 -12.24 -0.34 -7.60
CA SER A 30 -13.47 -0.37 -8.39
C SER A 30 -13.61 0.71 -9.47
N ASP A 31 -12.78 1.75 -9.43
CA ASP A 31 -12.81 2.88 -10.37
C ASP A 31 -11.46 3.01 -11.07
N TRP A 32 -11.41 2.51 -12.31
CA TRP A 32 -10.23 2.55 -13.17
C TRP A 32 -9.70 3.98 -13.41
N ARG A 33 -10.56 5.01 -13.29
CA ARG A 33 -10.12 6.40 -13.46
C ARG A 33 -9.16 6.82 -12.35
N MET A 34 -9.30 6.23 -11.16
CA MET A 34 -8.45 6.53 -10.00
C MET A 34 -7.05 5.94 -10.11
N GLU A 35 -6.82 5.00 -11.04
CA GLU A 35 -5.53 4.32 -11.21
C GLU A 35 -4.41 5.22 -11.77
N HIS A 36 -4.74 6.42 -12.27
CA HIS A 36 -3.76 7.32 -12.89
C HIS A 36 -3.01 8.20 -11.89
N GLN A 37 -3.60 8.47 -10.71
CA GLN A 37 -2.96 9.30 -9.70
C GLN A 37 -3.43 8.92 -8.30
N PHE A 38 -2.54 8.36 -7.48
CA PHE A 38 -2.86 8.00 -6.12
C PHE A 38 -1.66 7.92 -5.19
N GLN A 39 -1.93 7.93 -3.89
CA GLN A 39 -0.91 7.77 -2.86
C GLN A 39 -0.81 6.32 -2.41
N LEU A 40 0.43 5.88 -2.20
CA LEU A 40 0.78 4.64 -1.55
C LEU A 40 1.57 4.90 -0.28
N PHE A 41 1.35 4.03 0.70
CA PHE A 41 2.07 4.02 1.95
C PHE A 41 2.85 2.73 2.04
N TYR A 42 4.14 2.83 2.39
CA TYR A 42 5.04 1.69 2.48
C TYR A 42 5.40 1.39 3.93
N TYR A 43 5.29 0.12 4.32
CA TYR A 43 5.68 -0.38 5.63
C TYR A 43 6.43 -1.70 5.53
N ASN A 44 7.62 -1.77 6.13
CA ASN A 44 8.49 -2.95 6.10
C ASN A 44 8.95 -3.41 7.49
N GLY A 45 8.36 -2.86 8.56
CA GLY A 45 8.67 -3.26 9.94
C GLY A 45 10.08 -2.87 10.45
N GLN A 46 10.86 -2.08 9.70
CA GLN A 46 12.19 -1.64 10.15
C GLN A 46 12.08 -0.55 11.22
N ASN A 47 12.74 -0.73 12.37
CA ASN A 47 12.76 0.23 13.47
C ASN A 47 13.42 1.58 13.11
N SER A 48 14.24 1.62 12.06
CA SER A 48 14.87 2.85 11.56
C SER A 48 13.87 3.79 10.88
N HIS A 49 12.73 3.27 10.39
CA HIS A 49 11.68 4.07 9.77
C HIS A 49 10.77 4.69 10.84
N LYS A 50 11.12 5.91 11.23
CA LYS A 50 10.37 6.71 12.21
C LYS A 50 9.26 7.56 11.57
N THR A 51 9.27 7.69 10.25
CA THR A 51 8.32 8.50 9.50
C THR A 51 7.61 7.66 8.45
N THR A 52 6.37 8.02 8.15
CA THR A 52 5.58 7.35 7.13
C THR A 52 6.18 7.60 5.75
N THR A 53 6.54 6.53 5.05
CA THR A 53 6.94 6.59 3.65
C THR A 53 5.70 6.71 2.77
N ARG A 54 5.55 7.86 2.12
CA ARG A 54 4.48 8.12 1.16
C ARG A 54 5.05 8.20 -0.25
N LEU A 55 4.49 7.39 -1.14
CA LEU A 55 4.79 7.34 -2.56
C LEU A 55 3.59 7.89 -3.33
N THR A 56 3.85 8.44 -4.51
CA THR A 56 2.81 8.85 -5.46
C THR A 56 3.01 8.05 -6.73
N VAL A 57 1.94 7.44 -7.22
CA VAL A 57 1.83 6.92 -8.57
C VAL A 57 1.19 8.01 -9.43
#